data_AF-A0A452Z028-F1
#
_entry.id   AF-A0A452Z028-F1
#
_cell.length_a   1.000
_cell.length_b   1.000
_cell.length_c   1.000
_cell.angle_alpha   90.00
_cell.angle_beta   90.00
_cell.angle_gamma   90.00
#
_symmetry.space_group_name_H-M   'P 1'
#
loop_
_entity.id
_entity.type
_entity.pdbx_description
1 polymer ?
#
loop_
_entity_poly.entity_id
_entity_poly.type
_entity_poly.pdbx_seq_one_letter_code
_entity_poly.pdbx_strand_id
1 'polypeptide(L)'
;QGAMTLWAMDPAARDAKLAYKALRKKGGDRHAWVLIEVACASSPDHLVAVRKAYCSAYGSSLEEDVAACPLYKEPLKQFLVRLVSSYRYGGEHVDGELARAEAADLHGAVAAKKQPLHGDVVRIVSSRSKPQLKATFQHYKQEHGKAIDEVYFLQRHYFSTVKKELNTQK
;
A
#
# COMPACT_ATOMS: atom_id res chain seq x y z
N GLN A 1 -21.51 2.21 20.70
CA GLN A 1 -21.12 0.85 21.14
C GLN A 1 -20.35 0.07 20.05
N GLY A 2 -19.38 0.69 19.35
CA GLY A 2 -18.82 0.11 18.10
C GLY A 2 -17.37 -0.42 18.15
N ALA A 3 -16.63 -0.14 19.22
CA ALA A 3 -15.22 -0.54 19.32
C ALA A 3 -15.07 -2.00 19.78
N MET A 4 -15.78 -2.43 20.83
CA MET A 4 -15.62 -3.77 21.42
C MET A 4 -15.96 -4.93 20.47
N THR A 5 -16.97 -4.77 19.62
CA THR A 5 -17.36 -5.81 18.63
C THR A 5 -16.31 -6.01 17.54
N LEU A 6 -15.46 -5.02 17.27
CA LEU A 6 -14.45 -5.10 16.22
C LEU A 6 -13.24 -5.96 16.62
N TRP A 7 -12.95 -6.04 17.93
CA TRP A 7 -11.86 -6.86 18.48
C TRP A 7 -12.23 -8.33 18.65
N ALA A 8 -13.52 -8.65 18.67
CA ALA A 8 -14.03 -10.02 18.71
C ALA A 8 -14.16 -10.67 17.32
N MET A 9 -13.96 -9.89 16.25
CA MET A 9 -13.98 -10.41 14.88
C MET A 9 -12.62 -10.99 14.52
N ASP A 10 -12.64 -12.04 13.69
CA ASP A 10 -11.44 -12.51 13.01
C ASP A 10 -10.71 -11.32 12.33
N PRO A 11 -9.38 -11.18 12.50
CA PRO A 11 -8.62 -10.05 11.98
C PRO A 11 -8.83 -9.81 10.48
N ALA A 12 -8.96 -10.86 9.68
CA ALA A 12 -9.19 -10.73 8.25
C ALA A 12 -10.62 -10.27 7.95
N ALA A 13 -11.62 -10.77 8.68
CA ALA A 13 -13.01 -10.33 8.56
C ALA A 13 -13.18 -8.86 8.98
N ARG A 14 -12.47 -8.41 10.02
CA ARG A 14 -12.43 -7.00 10.44
C ARG A 14 -11.91 -6.11 9.31
N ASP A 15 -10.77 -6.46 8.75
CA ASP A 15 -10.09 -5.66 7.74
C ASP A 15 -10.88 -5.65 6.43
N ALA A 16 -11.52 -6.77 6.07
CA ALA A 16 -12.49 -6.84 4.97
C ALA A 16 -13.66 -5.87 5.18
N LYS A 17 -14.21 -5.81 6.39
CA LYS A 17 -15.30 -4.88 6.74
C LYS A 17 -14.86 -3.42 6.71
N LEU A 18 -13.63 -3.12 7.10
CA LEU A 18 -13.06 -1.78 7.00
C LEU A 18 -12.87 -1.39 5.53
N ALA A 19 -12.33 -2.28 4.69
CA ALA A 19 -12.19 -2.07 3.25
C ALA A 19 -13.55 -1.84 2.56
N TYR A 20 -14.57 -2.63 2.88
CA TYR A 20 -15.91 -2.46 2.31
C TYR A 20 -16.51 -1.10 2.68
N LYS A 21 -16.38 -0.68 3.95
CA LYS A 21 -16.82 0.65 4.40
C LYS A 21 -16.06 1.76 3.69
N ALA A 22 -14.77 1.59 3.43
CA ALA A 22 -13.95 2.56 2.72
C ALA A 22 -14.42 2.78 1.28
N LEU A 23 -14.93 1.74 0.62
CA LEU A 23 -15.44 1.80 -0.75
C LEU A 23 -16.85 2.40 -0.88
N ARG A 24 -17.64 2.40 0.22
CA ARG A 24 -19.05 2.81 0.19
C ARG A 24 -19.34 4.13 0.88
N LYS A 25 -18.46 4.63 1.76
CA LYS A 25 -18.68 5.91 2.44
C LYS A 25 -18.44 7.10 1.51
N LYS A 26 -19.41 8.01 1.46
CA LYS A 26 -19.29 9.35 0.87
C LYS A 26 -18.36 10.23 1.72
N GLY A 27 -17.05 9.98 1.66
CA GLY A 27 -16.05 10.68 2.48
C GLY A 27 -14.81 11.16 1.72
N GLY A 28 -14.75 10.96 0.41
CA GLY A 28 -13.61 11.33 -0.45
C GLY A 28 -12.37 10.44 -0.27
N ASP A 29 -11.23 10.88 -0.80
CA ASP A 29 -9.96 10.14 -0.86
C ASP A 29 -9.40 9.72 0.50
N ARG A 30 -9.93 10.26 1.61
CA ARG A 30 -9.59 9.88 2.99
C ARG A 30 -9.81 8.40 3.29
N HIS A 31 -10.60 7.70 2.48
CA HIS A 31 -10.86 6.27 2.64
C HIS A 31 -9.92 5.37 1.84
N ALA A 32 -9.21 5.89 0.83
CA ALA A 32 -8.16 5.14 0.12
C ALA A 32 -7.07 4.64 1.09
N TRP A 33 -6.89 5.39 2.19
CA TRP A 33 -5.99 5.05 3.27
C TRP A 33 -6.21 3.67 3.89
N VAL A 34 -7.47 3.34 4.14
CA VAL A 34 -7.83 2.08 4.80
C VAL A 34 -7.38 0.90 3.93
N LEU A 35 -7.51 1.03 2.61
CA LEU A 35 -7.05 0.00 1.68
C LEU A 35 -5.53 -0.13 1.68
N ILE A 36 -4.81 0.98 1.83
CA ILE A 36 -3.35 0.99 1.93
C ILE A 36 -2.91 0.35 3.24
N GLU A 37 -3.50 0.71 4.38
CA GLU A 37 -3.20 0.07 5.67
C GLU A 37 -3.48 -1.43 5.62
N VAL A 38 -4.66 -1.84 5.14
CA VAL A 38 -5.03 -3.25 5.02
C VAL A 38 -4.06 -4.01 4.11
N ALA A 39 -3.54 -3.41 3.05
CA ALA A 39 -2.58 -4.09 2.18
C ALA A 39 -1.13 -4.01 2.68
N CYS A 40 -0.75 -2.93 3.37
CA CYS A 40 0.62 -2.65 3.79
C CYS A 40 0.97 -3.20 5.17
N ALA A 41 0.07 -3.09 6.15
CA ALA A 41 0.28 -3.52 7.53
C ALA A 41 0.32 -5.05 7.63
N SER A 42 -0.54 -5.70 6.85
CA SER A 42 -0.75 -7.15 6.80
C SER A 42 0.47 -7.95 6.36
N SER A 43 0.59 -9.17 6.88
CA SER A 43 1.40 -10.21 6.25
C SER A 43 0.77 -10.60 4.89
N PRO A 44 1.53 -11.20 3.96
CA PRO A 44 1.00 -11.62 2.66
C PRO A 44 -0.18 -12.58 2.81
N ASP A 45 -0.08 -13.51 3.76
CA ASP A 45 -1.13 -14.50 4.04
C ASP A 45 -2.36 -13.86 4.68
N HIS A 46 -2.17 -12.84 5.53
CA HIS A 46 -3.30 -12.08 6.07
C HIS A 46 -4.04 -11.32 4.98
N LEU A 47 -3.34 -10.70 4.02
CA LEU A 47 -4.01 -10.02 2.91
C LEU A 47 -4.81 -11.01 2.04
N VAL A 48 -4.29 -12.23 1.82
CA VAL A 48 -5.05 -13.32 1.18
C VAL A 48 -6.31 -13.67 1.99
N ALA A 49 -6.19 -13.79 3.31
CA ALA A 49 -7.33 -14.07 4.18
C ALA A 49 -8.37 -12.93 4.12
N VAL A 50 -7.94 -11.67 4.07
CA VAL A 50 -8.83 -10.50 3.91
C VAL A 50 -9.63 -10.58 2.62
N ARG A 51 -8.98 -10.90 1.49
CA ARG A 51 -9.66 -11.05 0.20
C ARG A 51 -10.71 -12.16 0.24
N LYS A 52 -10.38 -13.30 0.87
CA LYS A 52 -11.32 -14.42 1.06
C LYS A 52 -12.51 -14.01 1.93
N ALA A 53 -12.26 -13.36 3.06
CA ALA A 53 -13.29 -12.88 3.97
C ALA A 53 -14.19 -11.82 3.30
N TYR A 54 -13.61 -10.93 2.50
CA TYR A 54 -14.34 -9.93 1.73
C TYR A 54 -15.29 -10.57 0.72
N CYS A 55 -14.78 -11.49 -0.10
CA CYS A 55 -15.57 -12.22 -1.09
C CYS A 55 -16.72 -12.99 -0.42
N SER A 56 -16.44 -13.69 0.68
CA SER A 56 -17.45 -14.43 1.43
C SER A 56 -18.53 -13.54 2.06
N ALA A 57 -18.18 -12.32 2.49
CA ALA A 57 -19.10 -11.44 3.20
C ALA A 57 -19.94 -10.55 2.27
N TYR A 58 -19.41 -10.20 1.09
CA TYR A 58 -20.00 -9.18 0.20
C TYR A 58 -20.36 -9.70 -1.19
N GLY A 59 -19.94 -10.92 -1.55
CA GLY A 59 -20.26 -11.53 -2.83
C GLY A 59 -19.56 -10.91 -4.04
N SER A 60 -18.54 -10.08 -3.82
CA SER A 60 -17.68 -9.50 -4.85
C SER A 60 -16.21 -9.54 -4.45
N SER A 61 -15.30 -9.47 -5.42
CA SER A 61 -13.87 -9.35 -5.13
C SER A 61 -13.54 -7.95 -4.60
N LEU A 62 -12.58 -7.88 -3.68
CA LEU A 62 -12.06 -6.61 -3.19
C LEU A 62 -11.46 -5.78 -4.33
N GLU A 63 -10.71 -6.41 -5.22
CA GLU A 63 -10.10 -5.81 -6.40
C GLU A 63 -11.15 -5.21 -7.34
N GLU A 64 -12.21 -5.98 -7.64
CA GLU A 64 -13.31 -5.55 -8.50
C GLU A 64 -14.03 -4.33 -7.92
N ASP A 65 -14.35 -4.37 -6.63
CA ASP A 65 -15.00 -3.26 -5.94
C ASP A 65 -14.10 -2.01 -5.89
N VAL A 66 -12.79 -2.17 -5.73
CA VAL A 66 -11.82 -1.06 -5.79
C VAL A 66 -11.76 -0.49 -7.21
N ALA A 67 -11.75 -1.32 -8.24
CA ALA A 67 -11.74 -0.89 -9.64
C ALA A 67 -13.05 -0.19 -10.06
N ALA A 68 -14.19 -0.70 -9.59
CA ALA A 68 -15.49 -0.12 -9.86
C ALA A 68 -15.78 1.15 -9.03
N CYS A 69 -14.99 1.42 -7.98
CA CYS A 69 -15.22 2.53 -7.08
C CYS A 69 -15.16 3.88 -7.81
N PRO A 70 -16.26 4.68 -7.81
CA PRO A 70 -16.27 5.99 -8.45
C PRO A 70 -15.58 7.06 -7.59
N LEU A 71 -15.28 6.76 -6.33
CA LEU A 71 -14.60 7.69 -5.41
C LEU A 71 -13.12 7.86 -5.76
N TYR A 72 -12.49 6.84 -6.34
CA TYR A 72 -11.07 6.89 -6.69
C TYR A 72 -10.91 7.20 -8.18
N LYS A 73 -10.09 8.20 -8.49
CA LYS A 73 -9.73 8.55 -9.87
C LYS A 73 -8.38 7.95 -10.24
N GLU A 74 -8.13 7.78 -11.53
CA GLU A 74 -6.80 7.39 -11.98
C GLU A 74 -5.77 8.50 -11.73
N PRO A 75 -4.50 8.16 -11.43
CA PRO A 75 -3.92 6.80 -11.37
C PRO A 75 -4.03 6.10 -10.00
N LEU A 76 -4.67 6.73 -9.01
CA LEU A 76 -4.78 6.18 -7.64
C LEU A 76 -5.56 4.87 -7.63
N LYS A 77 -6.62 4.77 -8.42
CA LYS A 77 -7.42 3.55 -8.52
C LYS A 77 -6.58 2.36 -9.00
N GLN A 78 -5.86 2.50 -10.11
CA GLN A 78 -4.98 1.46 -10.61
C GLN A 78 -3.90 1.06 -9.58
N PHE A 79 -3.38 2.04 -8.85
CA PHE A 79 -2.44 1.78 -7.76
C PHE A 79 -3.07 0.94 -6.64
N LEU A 80 -4.26 1.32 -6.16
CA LEU A 80 -4.95 0.62 -5.08
C LEU A 80 -5.29 -0.82 -5.48
N VAL A 81 -5.75 -1.05 -6.71
CA VAL A 81 -5.99 -2.40 -7.25
C VAL A 81 -4.72 -3.24 -7.16
N ARG A 82 -3.58 -2.73 -7.66
CA ARG A 82 -2.29 -3.44 -7.57
C ARG A 82 -1.90 -3.76 -6.14
N LEU A 83 -2.14 -2.83 -5.22
CA LEU A 83 -1.75 -2.99 -3.83
C LEU A 83 -2.59 -4.07 -3.13
N VAL A 84 -3.92 -4.03 -3.27
CA VAL A 84 -4.81 -5.04 -2.64
C VAL A 84 -4.70 -6.42 -3.30
N SER A 85 -4.31 -6.48 -4.58
CA SER A 85 -4.05 -7.73 -5.30
C SER A 85 -2.70 -8.36 -4.97
N SER A 86 -1.81 -7.62 -4.30
CA SER A 86 -0.42 -8.05 -4.14
C SER A 86 -0.29 -9.31 -3.26
N TYR A 87 0.79 -10.05 -3.50
CA TYR A 87 1.31 -11.10 -2.62
C TYR A 87 2.82 -10.87 -2.47
N ARG A 88 3.18 -9.98 -1.55
CA ARG A 88 4.56 -9.53 -1.36
C ARG A 88 5.36 -10.64 -0.65
N TYR A 89 6.65 -10.73 -0.93
CA TYR A 89 7.51 -11.61 -0.14
C TYR A 89 7.56 -11.15 1.31
N GLY A 90 7.28 -12.05 2.26
CA GLY A 90 7.20 -11.75 3.69
C GLY A 90 8.48 -12.04 4.48
N GLY A 91 9.55 -12.49 3.83
CA GLY A 91 10.81 -12.82 4.49
C GLY A 91 11.79 -11.64 4.56
N GLU A 92 12.90 -11.86 5.27
CA GLU A 92 13.93 -10.86 5.58
C GLU A 92 15.02 -10.71 4.52
N HIS A 93 14.97 -11.49 3.44
CA HIS A 93 15.97 -11.41 2.38
C HIS A 93 15.92 -10.04 1.67
N VAL A 94 17.09 -9.43 1.55
CA VAL A 94 17.31 -8.14 0.87
C VAL A 94 18.38 -8.32 -0.20
N ASP A 95 18.05 -7.94 -1.42
CA ASP A 95 19.00 -7.83 -2.53
C ASP A 95 19.48 -6.38 -2.62
N GLY A 96 20.75 -6.16 -2.24
CA GLY A 96 21.36 -4.83 -2.19
C GLY A 96 21.60 -4.22 -3.57
N GLU A 97 21.91 -5.02 -4.58
CA GLU A 97 22.11 -4.54 -5.95
C GLU A 97 20.78 -4.11 -6.56
N LEU A 98 19.72 -4.90 -6.33
CA LEU A 98 18.37 -4.52 -6.69
C LEU A 98 17.90 -3.26 -5.94
N ALA A 99 18.19 -3.15 -4.64
CA ALA A 99 17.80 -1.98 -3.85
C ALA A 99 18.45 -0.68 -4.40
N ARG A 100 19.71 -0.77 -4.85
CA ARG A 100 20.41 0.35 -5.49
C ARG A 100 19.82 0.69 -6.86
N ALA A 101 19.59 -0.31 -7.71
CA ALA A 101 18.98 -0.11 -9.02
C ALA A 101 17.57 0.52 -8.90
N GLU A 102 16.76 0.03 -7.98
CA GLU A 102 15.41 0.55 -7.75
C GLU A 102 15.42 1.95 -7.11
N ALA A 103 16.44 2.31 -6.33
CA ALA A 103 16.62 3.67 -5.86
C ALA A 103 16.87 4.64 -7.03
N ALA A 104 17.70 4.25 -8.00
CA ALA A 104 17.93 5.03 -9.22
C ALA A 104 16.66 5.14 -10.08
N ASP A 105 15.89 4.04 -10.23
CA ASP A 105 14.60 4.05 -10.94
C ASP A 105 13.61 5.03 -10.29
N LEU A 106 13.50 5.01 -8.95
CA LEU A 106 12.67 5.94 -8.19
C LEU A 106 13.11 7.38 -8.43
N HIS A 107 14.42 7.65 -8.47
CA HIS A 107 14.93 8.98 -8.74
C HIS A 107 14.61 9.45 -10.17
N GLY A 108 14.77 8.58 -11.16
CA GLY A 108 14.38 8.86 -12.55
C GLY A 108 12.88 9.16 -12.66
N ALA A 109 12.04 8.39 -11.97
CA ALA A 109 10.59 8.61 -11.95
C ALA A 109 10.22 9.96 -11.29
N VAL A 110 10.89 10.30 -10.19
CA VAL A 110 10.76 11.59 -9.49
C VAL A 110 11.20 12.77 -10.38
N ALA A 111 12.40 12.70 -10.94
CA ALA A 111 13.03 13.79 -11.69
C ALA A 111 12.27 14.10 -12.98
N ALA A 112 11.70 13.08 -13.61
CA ALA A 112 10.83 13.22 -14.78
C ALA A 112 9.46 13.87 -14.46
N LYS A 113 9.23 14.33 -13.21
CA LYS A 113 7.92 14.81 -12.70
C LYS A 113 6.78 13.83 -12.98
N LYS A 114 7.09 12.54 -13.13
CA LYS A 114 6.06 11.52 -13.34
C LYS A 114 5.26 11.41 -12.05
N GLN A 115 3.95 11.26 -12.21
CA GLN A 115 3.02 11.15 -11.09
C GLN A 115 3.47 10.00 -10.17
N PRO A 116 3.58 10.19 -8.84
CA PRO A 116 4.05 9.17 -7.88
C PRO A 116 3.26 7.87 -7.90
N LEU A 117 2.02 7.91 -8.40
CA LEU A 117 1.15 6.76 -8.49
C LEU A 117 1.20 6.13 -9.90
N HIS A 118 2.33 6.25 -10.60
CA HIS A 118 2.51 5.64 -11.91
C HIS A 118 3.89 4.96 -12.06
N GLY A 119 3.99 4.03 -13.01
CA GLY A 119 5.26 3.45 -13.46
C GLY A 119 6.03 2.70 -12.38
N ASP A 120 7.34 2.94 -12.31
CA ASP A 120 8.25 2.23 -11.41
C ASP A 120 7.94 2.46 -9.94
N VAL A 121 7.43 3.63 -9.56
CA VAL A 121 7.06 3.90 -8.16
C VAL A 121 5.97 2.93 -7.69
N VAL A 122 4.93 2.74 -8.51
CA VAL A 122 3.86 1.79 -8.20
C VAL A 122 4.38 0.36 -8.20
N ARG A 123 5.16 -0.01 -9.21
CA ARG A 123 5.73 -1.36 -9.33
C ARG A 123 6.54 -1.71 -8.07
N ILE A 124 7.46 -0.83 -7.67
CA ILE A 124 8.36 -1.04 -6.55
C ILE A 124 7.56 -1.10 -5.24
N VAL A 125 6.73 -0.09 -4.94
CA VAL A 125 6.00 0.01 -3.66
C VAL A 125 4.95 -1.11 -3.50
N SER A 126 4.32 -1.57 -4.59
CA SER A 126 3.27 -2.61 -4.52
C SER A 126 3.79 -4.04 -4.49
N SER A 127 5.01 -4.31 -4.97
CA SER A 127 5.52 -5.68 -5.13
C SER A 127 6.64 -6.07 -4.17
N ARG A 128 7.45 -5.12 -3.70
CA ARG A 128 8.63 -5.42 -2.89
C ARG A 128 8.28 -5.71 -1.43
N SER A 129 9.09 -6.56 -0.80
CA SER A 129 8.99 -6.87 0.63
C SER A 129 9.28 -5.63 1.47
N LYS A 130 8.84 -5.64 2.73
CA LYS A 130 9.10 -4.53 3.66
C LYS A 130 10.61 -4.29 3.85
N PRO A 131 11.45 -5.32 4.09
CA PRO A 131 12.89 -5.15 4.21
C PRO A 131 13.54 -4.61 2.92
N GLN A 132 13.12 -5.10 1.75
CA GLN A 132 13.64 -4.62 0.46
C GLN A 132 13.29 -3.14 0.21
N LEU A 133 12.05 -2.72 0.48
CA LEU A 133 11.63 -1.33 0.36
C LEU A 133 12.44 -0.42 1.29
N LYS A 134 12.68 -0.86 2.52
CA LYS A 134 13.49 -0.11 3.48
C LYS A 134 14.92 0.09 2.97
N ALA A 135 15.55 -0.95 2.45
CA ALA A 135 16.88 -0.86 1.85
C ALA A 135 16.89 0.08 0.62
N THR A 136 15.90 -0.04 -0.25
CA THR A 136 15.75 0.82 -1.44
C THR A 136 15.63 2.31 -1.05
N PHE A 137 14.79 2.63 -0.07
CA PHE A 137 14.63 4.01 0.40
C PHE A 137 15.86 4.53 1.14
N GLN A 138 16.63 3.66 1.78
CA GLN A 138 17.91 4.01 2.39
C GLN A 138 18.94 4.38 1.32
N HIS A 139 19.09 3.57 0.27
CA HIS A 139 19.95 3.88 -0.87
C HIS A 139 19.54 5.20 -1.54
N TYR A 140 18.24 5.39 -1.79
CA TYR A 140 17.70 6.63 -2.34
C TYR A 140 18.13 7.87 -1.53
N LYS A 141 18.00 7.80 -0.20
CA LYS A 141 18.37 8.92 0.69
C LYS A 141 19.89 9.16 0.67
N GLN A 142 20.68 8.10 0.65
CA GLN A 142 22.15 8.20 0.63
C GLN A 142 22.66 8.83 -0.68
N GLU A 143 22.07 8.46 -1.81
CA GLU A 143 22.53 8.87 -3.14
C GLU A 143 21.99 10.24 -3.57
N HIS A 144 20.78 10.61 -3.13
CA HIS A 144 20.10 11.83 -3.59
C HIS A 144 19.90 12.89 -2.50
N GLY A 145 20.34 12.63 -1.26
CA GLY A 145 20.32 13.58 -0.15
C GLY A 145 18.92 14.01 0.34
N LYS A 146 17.85 13.50 -0.26
CA LYS A 146 16.46 13.75 0.12
C LYS A 146 15.75 12.43 0.36
N ALA A 147 14.91 12.37 1.39
CA ALA A 147 14.07 11.21 1.60
C ALA A 147 12.90 11.20 0.59
N ILE A 148 12.46 10.02 0.17
CA ILE A 148 11.39 9.90 -0.84
C ILE A 148 10.06 10.54 -0.38
N ASP A 149 9.81 10.58 0.93
CA ASP A 149 8.65 11.23 1.54
C ASP A 149 8.70 12.77 1.51
N GLU A 150 9.89 13.36 1.39
CA GLU A 150 10.08 14.81 1.25
C GLU A 150 9.86 15.27 -0.19
N VAL A 151 10.12 14.39 -1.15
CA VAL A 151 10.05 14.65 -2.59
C VAL A 151 8.60 14.71 -3.07
N TYR A 152 7.73 13.84 -2.56
CA TYR A 152 6.31 13.84 -2.91
C TYR A 152 5.49 14.63 -1.89
N PHE A 153 5.69 15.95 -1.86
CA PHE A 153 5.10 16.88 -0.88
C PHE A 153 3.55 16.84 -0.81
N LEU A 154 2.85 16.50 -1.91
CA LEU A 154 1.39 16.34 -1.95
C LEU A 154 0.91 14.95 -1.49
N GLN A 155 1.82 13.98 -1.31
CA GLN A 155 1.54 12.62 -0.86
C GLN A 155 2.37 12.25 0.38
N ARG A 156 2.83 13.27 1.12
CA ARG A 156 3.58 13.11 2.37
C ARG A 156 2.89 12.16 3.34
N HIS A 157 1.56 12.20 3.41
CA HIS A 157 0.77 11.32 4.27
C HIS A 157 0.75 9.84 3.80
N TYR A 158 0.90 9.61 2.51
CA TYR A 158 0.92 8.27 1.91
C TYR A 158 2.26 7.57 2.17
N PHE A 159 3.37 8.20 1.78
CA PHE A 159 4.71 7.66 2.02
C PHE A 159 5.05 7.65 3.51
N SER A 160 4.56 8.60 4.31
CA SER A 160 4.78 8.59 5.76
C SER A 160 4.19 7.36 6.42
N THR A 161 3.09 6.79 5.90
CA THR A 161 2.51 5.59 6.50
C THR A 161 3.00 4.32 5.91
N VAL A 162 3.31 4.26 4.62
CA VAL A 162 4.13 3.15 4.13
C VAL A 162 5.40 3.09 5.01
N LYS A 163 6.06 4.21 5.26
CA LYS A 163 7.21 4.31 6.17
C LYS A 163 6.89 3.98 7.64
N LYS A 164 5.74 4.41 8.17
CA LYS A 164 5.29 4.07 9.53
C LYS A 164 5.08 2.56 9.67
N GLU A 165 4.33 1.95 8.77
CA GLU A 165 4.07 0.51 8.72
C GLU A 165 5.36 -0.31 8.52
N LEU A 166 6.31 0.21 7.72
CA LEU A 166 7.65 -0.37 7.59
C LEU A 166 8.44 -0.32 8.92
N ASN A 167 8.17 0.65 9.79
CA ASN A 167 8.89 0.85 11.05
C ASN A 167 8.18 0.25 12.28
N THR A 168 6.90 -0.14 12.18
CA THR A 168 6.11 -0.70 13.28
C THR A 168 6.28 -2.22 13.45
N GLN A 169 6.90 -2.92 12.50
CA GLN A 169 7.28 -4.33 12.68
C GLN A 169 8.56 -4.44 13.52
N LYS A 170 8.39 -4.38 14.85
CA LYS A 170 9.33 -4.88 15.86
C LYS A 170 8.77 -6.14 16.48
#